data_AF-A0A1Z4BXT9-F1
#
_entry.id   AF-A0A1Z4BXT9-F1
#
_cell.length_a   1.000
_cell.length_b   1.000
_cell.length_c   1.000
_cell.angle_alpha   90.00
_cell.angle_beta   90.00
_cell.angle_gamma   90.00
#
_symmetry.space_group_name_H-M   'P 1'
#
loop_
_entity.id
_entity.type
_entity.pdbx_description
1 polymer ?
#
loop_
_entity_poly.entity_id
_entity_poly.type
_entity_poly.pdbx_seq_one_letter_code
_entity_poly.pdbx_strand_id
1 'polypeptide(L)'
;MFRIYARYSPSLWFLALTFLSLLAWLWGTDLAIAEPLNANPPPQLPAALAVAGTMRDTNLSGLEQNILVASNRERRQTGQTPLLGNETLAEVAAAHSRDMVARRFFAHDNPDGLGSAERTGLYVRTLFGLVSENLAMMSDRPNLAEEFIQGWMHSPGHKANLLRPDSTDLGVGCAQTVEGGMQTFYCTQLFMNVYASLAQPLPATVNAGQTVEVWLSPHNHQPLPTRLLQVDARGWEMASVVLQPQNGAAVGRLILQGPPAQYRMQVEVPDTANAQRFWIIPGPFVTVR
;
A
#
# COMPACT_ATOMS: atom_id res chain seq x y z
N MET A 1 7.56 7.53 -4.25
CA MET A 1 8.45 7.94 -5.36
C MET A 1 7.82 7.45 -6.65
N PHE A 2 7.45 8.35 -7.56
CA PHE A 2 6.87 7.99 -8.86
C PHE A 2 7.89 7.17 -9.67
N ARG A 3 7.51 5.99 -10.17
CA ARG A 3 8.30 5.30 -11.20
C ARG A 3 7.51 5.30 -12.50
N ILE A 4 8.01 6.09 -13.46
CA ILE A 4 7.53 6.11 -14.84
C ILE A 4 8.35 5.09 -15.60
N TYR A 5 7.68 4.20 -16.32
CA TYR A 5 8.34 3.22 -17.18
C TYR A 5 7.93 3.46 -18.64
N ALA A 6 8.89 3.31 -19.54
CA ALA A 6 8.66 3.34 -20.97
C ALA A 6 8.39 1.91 -21.47
N ARG A 7 7.42 1.74 -22.37
CA ARG A 7 7.21 0.47 -23.07
C ARG A 7 8.35 0.29 -24.08
N TYR A 8 9.33 -0.55 -23.76
CA TYR A 8 10.22 -1.08 -24.80
C TYR A 8 9.51 -2.26 -25.45
N SER A 9 9.20 -2.15 -26.74
CA SER A 9 8.75 -3.29 -27.55
C SER A 9 9.87 -4.34 -27.59
N PRO A 10 9.64 -5.60 -27.19
CA PRO A 10 10.63 -6.66 -27.34
C PRO A 10 10.62 -7.11 -28.80
N SER A 11 11.15 -6.28 -29.69
CA SER A 11 11.59 -6.70 -31.01
C SER A 11 13.12 -6.66 -30.98
N LEU A 12 13.74 -7.85 -31.03
CA LEU A 12 15.19 -8.10 -31.27
C LEU A 12 16.13 -8.39 -30.07
N TRP A 13 15.67 -9.01 -28.97
CA TRP A 13 16.59 -9.57 -27.95
C TRP A 13 16.45 -11.07 -27.68
N PHE A 14 15.77 -11.83 -28.56
CA PHE A 14 15.57 -13.29 -28.42
C PHE A 14 16.45 -14.18 -29.34
N LEU A 15 17.62 -13.70 -29.78
CA LEU A 15 18.54 -14.51 -30.61
C LEU A 15 20.00 -14.56 -30.12
N ALA A 16 20.22 -14.49 -28.81
CA ALA A 16 21.56 -14.71 -28.25
C ALA A 16 21.51 -15.47 -26.92
N LEU A 17 20.95 -16.68 -26.91
CA LEU A 17 21.11 -17.64 -25.80
C LEU A 17 20.89 -19.08 -26.28
N THR A 18 21.58 -19.45 -27.36
CA THR A 18 21.76 -20.87 -27.76
C THR A 18 23.18 -21.13 -28.22
N PHE A 19 24.20 -20.60 -27.54
CA PHE A 19 25.59 -21.04 -27.74
C PHE A 19 26.44 -20.61 -26.54
N LEU A 20 26.45 -21.42 -25.47
CA LEU A 20 27.55 -21.54 -24.49
C LEU A 20 27.17 -22.61 -23.44
N SER A 21 26.91 -23.82 -23.92
CA SER A 21 26.87 -25.03 -23.10
C SER A 21 27.88 -26.02 -23.63
N LEU A 22 29.17 -25.66 -23.63
CA LEU A 22 30.28 -26.59 -23.89
C LEU A 22 31.60 -25.86 -23.62
N LEU A 23 32.03 -25.81 -22.35
CA LEU A 23 33.43 -25.64 -21.89
C LEU A 23 33.49 -25.48 -20.35
N ALA A 24 32.86 -26.40 -19.62
CA ALA A 24 33.03 -26.54 -18.18
C ALA A 24 33.43 -27.98 -17.84
N TRP A 25 34.45 -28.47 -18.53
CA TRP A 25 35.18 -29.69 -18.21
C TRP A 25 36.65 -29.36 -18.49
N LEU A 26 37.40 -28.89 -17.48
CA LEU A 26 38.88 -28.98 -17.40
C LEU A 26 39.53 -28.17 -16.25
N TRP A 27 38.78 -27.57 -15.33
CA TRP A 27 39.37 -26.99 -14.12
C TRP A 27 38.59 -27.49 -12.92
N GLY A 28 39.19 -28.43 -12.20
CA GLY A 28 38.68 -28.93 -10.93
C GLY A 28 38.63 -27.82 -9.90
N THR A 29 37.44 -27.31 -9.65
CA THR A 29 37.11 -26.58 -8.43
C THR A 29 36.01 -27.36 -7.75
N ASP A 30 36.26 -27.76 -6.51
CA ASP A 30 35.27 -28.36 -5.62
C ASP A 30 33.97 -27.54 -5.68
N LEU A 31 32.94 -28.16 -6.24
CA LEU A 31 31.57 -27.72 -6.03
C LEU A 31 31.27 -28.00 -4.55
N ALA A 32 31.51 -27.01 -3.70
CA ALA A 32 30.83 -26.92 -2.44
C ALA A 32 29.32 -26.94 -2.76
N ILE A 33 28.70 -28.09 -2.55
CA ILE A 33 27.25 -28.21 -2.48
C ILE A 33 26.87 -27.26 -1.34
N ALA A 34 26.36 -26.08 -1.68
CA ALA A 34 25.77 -25.21 -0.70
C ALA A 34 24.68 -26.02 0.01
N GLU A 35 24.87 -26.24 1.31
CA GLU A 35 23.82 -26.78 2.17
C GLU A 35 22.52 -26.02 1.91
N PRO A 36 21.35 -26.69 1.94
CA PRO A 36 20.09 -25.97 1.81
C PRO A 36 20.08 -24.92 2.91
N LEU A 37 20.12 -23.64 2.51
CA LEU A 37 19.88 -22.51 3.39
C LEU A 37 18.67 -22.87 4.22
N ASN A 38 18.89 -23.04 5.52
CA ASN A 38 17.88 -23.29 6.53
C ASN A 38 16.71 -22.36 6.21
N ALA A 39 15.63 -22.93 5.67
CA ALA A 39 14.45 -22.18 5.29
C ALA A 39 13.92 -21.57 6.58
N ASN A 40 14.23 -20.29 6.79
CA ASN A 40 13.59 -19.51 7.84
C ASN A 40 12.09 -19.77 7.70
N PRO A 41 11.38 -20.15 8.79
CA PRO A 41 9.95 -20.33 8.72
C PRO A 41 9.34 -19.05 8.11
N PRO A 42 8.28 -19.17 7.28
CA PRO A 42 7.68 -18.02 6.63
C PRO A 42 7.43 -16.94 7.68
N PRO A 43 7.77 -15.66 7.40
CA PRO A 43 7.64 -14.60 8.37
C PRO A 43 6.24 -14.65 8.98
N GLN A 44 6.19 -14.88 10.29
CA GLN A 44 4.97 -14.79 11.07
C GLN A 44 4.36 -13.41 10.79
N LEU A 45 3.03 -13.36 10.66
CA LEU A 45 2.30 -12.11 10.44
C LEU A 45 2.88 -11.02 11.36
N PRO A 46 3.40 -9.89 10.84
CA PRO A 46 3.95 -8.82 11.65
C PRO A 46 3.06 -8.47 12.84
N ALA A 47 3.62 -8.08 13.99
CA ALA A 47 2.83 -7.66 15.16
C ALA A 47 1.80 -6.56 14.80
N ALA A 48 2.10 -5.74 13.80
CA ALA A 48 1.14 -4.85 13.17
C ALA A 48 -0.19 -5.56 12.80
N LEU A 49 -0.16 -6.74 12.16
CA LEU A 49 -1.33 -7.55 11.76
C LEU A 49 -2.13 -8.06 12.97
N ALA A 50 -1.45 -8.36 14.08
CA ALA A 50 -2.12 -8.71 15.33
C ALA A 50 -2.81 -7.50 15.99
N VAL A 51 -2.22 -6.29 15.91
CA VAL A 51 -2.80 -5.04 16.45
C VAL A 51 -3.95 -4.52 15.58
N ALA A 52 -3.90 -4.69 14.27
CA ALA A 52 -5.03 -4.35 13.39
C ALA A 52 -6.24 -5.28 13.56
N GLY A 53 -6.04 -6.49 14.09
CA GLY A 53 -7.13 -7.38 14.54
C GLY A 53 -7.78 -6.94 15.86
N THR A 54 -7.21 -5.96 16.57
CA THR A 54 -7.90 -5.32 17.71
C THR A 54 -8.81 -4.22 17.18
N MET A 55 -10.09 -4.30 17.57
CA MET A 55 -11.14 -3.36 17.16
C MET A 55 -10.68 -1.91 17.37
N ARG A 56 -10.94 -1.05 16.39
CA ARG A 56 -10.80 0.40 16.50
C ARG A 56 -11.50 0.87 17.79
N ASP A 57 -10.84 1.74 18.57
CA ASP A 57 -11.45 2.26 19.80
C ASP A 57 -12.68 3.08 19.42
N THR A 58 -13.87 2.50 19.62
CA THR A 58 -15.13 3.14 19.25
C THR A 58 -15.35 4.44 20.01
N ASN A 59 -14.67 4.63 21.16
CA ASN A 59 -14.73 5.87 21.93
C ASN A 59 -14.03 7.04 21.24
N LEU A 60 -13.13 6.78 20.28
CA LEU A 60 -12.42 7.82 19.51
C LEU A 60 -13.06 8.10 18.14
N SER A 61 -14.10 7.35 17.76
CA SER A 61 -14.81 7.52 16.48
C SER A 61 -15.29 8.95 16.23
N GLY A 62 -15.75 9.64 17.27
CA GLY A 62 -16.15 11.05 17.20
C GLY A 62 -14.98 11.99 16.88
N LEU A 63 -13.81 11.78 17.50
CA LEU A 63 -12.61 12.56 17.21
C LEU A 63 -12.14 12.34 15.77
N GLU A 64 -12.07 11.09 15.34
CA GLU A 64 -11.64 10.70 13.99
C GLU A 64 -12.56 11.28 12.92
N GLN A 65 -13.89 11.21 13.13
CA GLN A 65 -14.88 11.82 12.23
C GLN A 65 -14.75 13.35 12.19
N ASN A 66 -14.52 14.00 13.34
CA ASN A 66 -14.32 15.44 13.38
C ASN A 66 -13.05 15.87 12.64
N ILE A 67 -11.96 15.09 12.74
CA ILE A 67 -10.74 15.31 11.96
C ILE A 67 -11.02 15.17 10.46
N LEU A 68 -11.76 14.15 10.01
CA LEU A 68 -12.15 14.02 8.59
C LEU A 68 -12.97 15.23 8.11
N VAL A 69 -13.96 15.67 8.89
CA VAL A 69 -14.79 16.83 8.57
C VAL A 69 -13.95 18.11 8.49
N ALA A 70 -13.06 18.33 9.44
CA ALA A 70 -12.19 19.49 9.48
C ALA A 70 -11.13 19.46 8.36
N SER A 71 -10.58 18.29 8.01
CA SER A 71 -9.72 18.13 6.83
C SER A 71 -10.43 18.56 5.54
N ASN A 72 -11.69 18.13 5.38
CA ASN A 72 -12.52 18.51 4.25
C ASN A 72 -12.96 19.98 4.27
N ARG A 73 -12.87 20.66 5.42
CA ARG A 73 -13.07 22.11 5.51
C ARG A 73 -11.89 22.85 4.88
N GLU A 74 -10.67 22.50 5.27
CA GLU A 74 -9.43 23.06 4.70
C GLU A 74 -9.32 22.83 3.20
N ARG A 75 -9.67 21.62 2.74
CA ARG A 75 -9.70 21.30 1.31
C ARG A 75 -10.68 22.17 0.54
N ARG A 76 -11.91 22.35 1.04
CA ARG A 76 -12.89 23.24 0.40
C ARG A 76 -12.43 24.71 0.35
N GLN A 77 -11.81 25.21 1.42
CA GLN A 77 -11.29 26.58 1.48
C GLN A 77 -10.19 26.84 0.45
N THR A 78 -9.48 25.80 0.02
CA THR A 78 -8.38 25.86 -0.96
C THR A 78 -8.80 25.37 -2.35
N GLY A 79 -10.10 25.12 -2.58
CA GLY A 79 -10.62 24.69 -3.87
C GLY A 79 -10.41 23.21 -4.20
N GLN A 80 -9.97 22.40 -3.23
CA GLN A 80 -9.77 20.96 -3.41
C GLN A 80 -11.05 20.16 -3.17
N THR A 81 -11.20 19.09 -3.94
CA THR A 81 -12.30 18.13 -3.78
C THR A 81 -12.26 17.50 -2.37
N PRO A 82 -13.38 17.41 -1.65
CA PRO A 82 -13.44 16.68 -0.39
C PRO A 82 -13.04 15.21 -0.54
N LEU A 83 -12.30 14.71 0.45
CA LEU A 83 -11.90 13.30 0.57
C LEU A 83 -13.07 12.46 1.04
N LEU A 84 -13.18 11.25 0.50
CA LEU A 84 -14.10 10.22 0.96
C LEU A 84 -13.53 9.56 2.22
N GLY A 85 -14.35 9.45 3.26
CA GLY A 85 -13.99 8.66 4.44
C GLY A 85 -13.91 7.19 4.08
N ASN A 86 -12.78 6.55 4.37
CA ASN A 86 -12.52 5.15 4.03
C ASN A 86 -12.21 4.33 5.28
N GLU A 87 -13.12 3.43 5.65
CA GLU A 87 -13.01 2.67 6.90
C GLU A 87 -11.83 1.71 6.93
N THR A 88 -11.50 1.05 5.81
CA THR A 88 -10.32 0.15 5.77
C THR A 88 -9.02 0.94 5.91
N LEU A 89 -8.92 2.15 5.34
CA LEU A 89 -7.77 3.02 5.61
C LEU A 89 -7.74 3.50 7.06
N ALA A 90 -8.91 3.78 7.66
CA ALA A 90 -9.01 4.21 9.04
C ALA A 90 -8.61 3.09 10.03
N GLU A 91 -8.91 1.83 9.72
CA GLU A 91 -8.42 0.67 10.46
C GLU A 91 -6.88 0.59 10.46
N VAL A 92 -6.25 0.79 9.29
CA VAL A 92 -4.78 0.82 9.17
C VAL A 92 -4.18 1.99 9.95
N ALA A 93 -4.78 3.18 9.84
CA ALA A 93 -4.36 4.37 10.57
C ALA A 93 -4.47 4.16 12.10
N ALA A 94 -5.57 3.56 12.56
CA ALA A 94 -5.81 3.31 13.98
C ALA A 94 -4.86 2.25 14.53
N ALA A 95 -4.56 1.21 13.73
CA ALA A 95 -3.57 0.21 14.08
C ALA A 95 -2.18 0.83 14.28
N HIS A 96 -1.76 1.75 13.38
CA HIS A 96 -0.49 2.46 13.54
C HIS A 96 -0.47 3.39 14.77
N SER A 97 -1.56 4.11 15.02
CA SER A 97 -1.69 4.93 16.23
C SER A 97 -1.61 4.10 17.51
N ARG A 98 -2.26 2.94 17.56
CA ARG A 98 -2.16 1.99 18.69
C ARG A 98 -0.76 1.43 18.83
N ASP A 99 -0.10 1.15 17.72
CA ASP A 99 1.26 0.64 17.68
C ASP A 99 2.25 1.65 18.27
N MET A 100 2.14 2.92 17.87
CA MET A 100 2.91 4.05 18.43
C MET A 100 2.75 4.14 19.95
N VAL A 101 1.52 4.02 20.46
CA VAL A 101 1.23 3.98 21.90
C VAL A 101 1.87 2.76 22.56
N ALA A 102 1.60 1.56 22.05
CA ALA A 102 1.98 0.30 22.68
C ALA A 102 3.49 0.08 22.72
N ARG A 103 4.19 0.49 21.66
CA ARG A 103 5.64 0.34 21.51
C ARG A 103 6.41 1.63 21.81
N ARG A 104 5.74 2.67 22.33
CA ARG A 104 6.32 3.94 22.78
C ARG A 104 7.23 4.60 21.74
N PHE A 105 6.74 4.72 20.51
CA PHE A 105 7.45 5.41 19.43
C PHE A 105 6.53 6.41 18.75
N PHE A 106 7.12 7.35 18.02
CA PHE A 106 6.38 8.30 17.18
C PHE A 106 7.14 8.48 15.86
N ALA A 107 6.78 7.69 14.85
CA ALA A 107 7.44 7.69 13.55
C ALA A 107 6.51 7.15 12.45
N HIS A 108 6.80 7.53 11.19
CA HIS A 108 6.10 7.02 10.01
C HIS A 108 6.33 5.53 9.79
N ASP A 109 7.57 5.08 9.96
CA ASP A 109 7.92 3.67 9.92
C ASP A 109 7.78 3.08 11.33
N ASN A 110 7.17 1.90 11.42
CA ASN A 110 7.07 1.21 12.70
C ASN A 110 8.40 0.50 13.03
N PRO A 111 8.61 0.03 14.28
CA PRO A 111 9.82 -0.71 14.66
C PRO A 111 10.12 -1.98 13.86
N ASP A 112 9.16 -2.50 13.07
CA ASP A 112 9.37 -3.62 12.15
C ASP A 112 9.87 -3.17 10.76
N GLY A 113 10.09 -1.86 10.57
CA GLY A 113 10.52 -1.25 9.32
C GLY A 113 9.40 -1.08 8.28
N LEU A 114 8.14 -1.22 8.68
CA LEU A 114 7.00 -1.06 7.77
C LEU A 114 6.54 0.39 7.73
N GLY A 115 6.63 1.01 6.56
CA GLY A 115 6.05 2.32 6.27
C GLY A 115 4.55 2.26 5.98
N SER A 116 3.94 3.41 5.73
CA SER A 116 2.49 3.53 5.49
C SER A 116 2.03 2.71 4.27
N ALA A 117 2.78 2.71 3.17
CA ALA A 117 2.45 1.93 1.97
C ALA A 117 2.57 0.41 2.16
N GLU A 118 3.50 -0.03 3.01
CA GLU A 118 3.65 -1.43 3.41
C GLU A 118 2.48 -1.85 4.29
N ARG A 119 2.18 -1.07 5.35
CA ARG A 119 1.03 -1.31 6.22
C ARG A 119 -0.26 -1.37 5.40
N THR A 120 -0.56 -0.36 4.58
CA THR A 120 -1.77 -0.35 3.72
C THR A 120 -1.85 -1.58 2.83
N GLY A 121 -0.76 -1.97 2.17
CA GLY A 121 -0.77 -3.15 1.28
C GLY A 121 -1.04 -4.47 2.00
N LEU A 122 -0.76 -4.58 3.30
CA LEU A 122 -1.02 -5.79 4.07
C LEU A 122 -2.52 -5.97 4.36
N TYR A 123 -3.25 -4.89 4.65
CA TYR A 123 -4.66 -4.94 5.05
C TYR A 123 -5.65 -4.60 3.96
N VAL A 124 -5.39 -3.56 3.18
CA VAL A 124 -6.33 -3.11 2.16
C VAL A 124 -6.25 -4.09 1.01
N ARG A 125 -7.29 -4.91 0.86
CA ARG A 125 -7.33 -6.02 -0.10
C ARG A 125 -7.95 -5.65 -1.44
N THR A 126 -8.53 -4.46 -1.54
CA THR A 126 -9.37 -4.04 -2.67
C THR A 126 -8.83 -2.85 -3.44
N LEU A 127 -7.86 -2.10 -2.93
CA LEU A 127 -7.45 -0.83 -3.53
C LEU A 127 -6.02 -0.87 -4.10
N PHE A 128 -5.85 -0.23 -5.25
CA PHE A 128 -4.56 0.10 -5.86
C PHE A 128 -4.42 1.62 -5.88
N GLY A 129 -3.33 2.13 -5.32
CA GLY A 129 -3.15 3.58 -5.22
C GLY A 129 -1.89 4.01 -4.48
N LEU A 130 -1.66 5.31 -4.49
CA LEU A 130 -0.52 5.93 -3.83
C LEU A 130 -0.94 6.44 -2.45
N VAL A 131 -0.18 6.06 -1.44
CA VAL A 131 -0.46 6.39 -0.03
C VAL A 131 0.42 7.55 0.42
N SER A 132 -0.14 8.43 1.26
CA SER A 132 0.62 9.40 2.05
C SER A 132 0.07 9.50 3.46
N GLU A 133 0.88 9.94 4.41
CA GLU A 133 0.54 9.90 5.83
C GLU A 133 0.87 11.21 6.52
N ASN A 134 -0.01 11.65 7.42
CA ASN A 134 0.30 12.64 8.44
C ASN A 134 0.16 11.99 9.83
N LEU A 135 1.09 12.31 10.72
CA LEU A 135 1.06 11.90 12.13
C LEU A 135 1.05 13.12 13.02
N ALA A 136 0.37 13.04 14.14
CA ALA A 136 0.49 14.01 15.22
C ALA A 136 0.21 13.34 16.57
N MET A 137 0.85 13.86 17.61
CA MET A 137 0.54 13.52 18.99
C MET A 137 0.26 14.79 19.77
N MET A 138 -0.74 14.75 20.65
CA MET A 138 -1.19 15.93 21.39
C MET A 138 -1.85 15.54 22.72
N SER A 139 -1.54 16.28 23.79
CA SER A 139 -2.23 16.16 25.06
C SER A 139 -3.68 16.65 24.96
N ASP A 140 -4.57 16.05 25.76
CA ASP A 140 -5.98 16.42 25.80
C ASP A 140 -6.19 17.93 25.96
N ARG A 141 -7.14 18.49 25.20
CA ARG A 141 -7.49 19.92 25.18
C ARG A 141 -8.81 20.17 24.44
N PRO A 142 -9.46 21.32 24.66
CA PRO A 142 -10.64 21.72 23.90
C PRO A 142 -10.37 21.76 22.38
N ASN A 143 -11.37 21.40 21.57
CA ASN A 143 -11.30 21.43 20.09
C ASN A 143 -10.14 20.62 19.51
N LEU A 144 -9.88 19.44 20.10
CA LEU A 144 -8.73 18.60 19.75
C LEU A 144 -8.62 18.28 18.25
N ALA A 145 -9.73 18.09 17.54
CA ALA A 145 -9.72 17.84 16.10
C ALA A 145 -9.17 19.05 15.32
N GLU A 146 -9.61 20.26 15.65
CA GLU A 146 -9.14 21.51 15.05
C GLU A 146 -7.66 21.74 15.36
N GLU A 147 -7.21 21.43 16.57
CA GLU A 147 -5.81 21.54 16.97
C GLU A 147 -4.91 20.60 16.15
N PHE A 148 -5.34 19.36 15.91
CA PHE A 148 -4.64 18.44 15.02
C PHE A 148 -4.54 19.00 13.59
N ILE A 149 -5.63 19.53 13.06
CA ILE A 149 -5.67 20.12 11.71
C ILE A 149 -4.75 21.33 11.61
N GLN A 150 -4.76 22.23 12.60
CA GLN A 150 -3.85 23.37 12.63
C GLN A 150 -2.40 22.91 12.70
N GLY A 151 -2.08 21.91 13.53
CA GLY A 151 -0.73 21.34 13.60
C GLY A 151 -0.24 20.82 12.25
N TRP A 152 -1.09 20.07 11.53
CA TRP A 152 -0.75 19.61 10.18
C TRP A 152 -0.66 20.75 9.16
N MET A 153 -1.55 21.74 9.21
CA MET A 153 -1.53 22.89 8.28
C MET A 153 -0.32 23.81 8.47
N HIS A 154 0.25 23.89 9.68
CA HIS A 154 1.49 24.63 9.95
C HIS A 154 2.77 23.90 9.53
N SER A 155 2.70 22.58 9.28
CA SER A 155 3.81 21.80 8.74
C SER A 155 3.74 21.74 7.21
N PRO A 156 4.74 22.25 6.46
CA PRO A 156 4.71 22.24 5.00
C PRO A 156 4.48 20.85 4.39
N GLY A 157 5.13 19.82 4.95
CA GLY A 157 4.98 18.43 4.48
C GLY A 157 3.58 17.87 4.74
N HIS A 158 3.05 18.08 5.95
CA HIS A 158 1.71 17.58 6.30
C HIS A 158 0.60 18.32 5.53
N LYS A 159 0.73 19.64 5.39
CA LYS A 159 -0.15 20.47 4.56
C LYS A 159 -0.16 19.99 3.10
N ALA A 160 1.01 19.64 2.54
CA ALA A 160 1.11 19.15 1.17
C ALA A 160 0.36 17.81 0.97
N ASN A 161 0.31 16.94 1.98
CA ASN A 161 -0.51 15.72 1.93
C ASN A 161 -2.00 16.05 2.07
N LEU A 162 -2.38 16.86 3.06
CA LEU A 162 -3.78 17.19 3.35
C LEU A 162 -4.46 17.88 2.16
N LEU A 163 -3.74 18.77 1.48
CA LEU A 163 -4.23 19.55 0.34
C LEU A 163 -3.86 18.95 -1.01
N ARG A 164 -3.38 17.70 -1.06
CA ARG A 164 -2.96 17.11 -2.34
C ARG A 164 -4.17 16.96 -3.28
N PRO A 165 -4.11 17.50 -4.53
CA PRO A 165 -5.27 17.51 -5.42
C PRO A 165 -5.76 16.12 -5.81
N ASP A 166 -4.85 15.17 -5.95
CA ASP A 166 -5.12 13.82 -6.47
C ASP A 166 -5.53 12.82 -5.38
N SER A 167 -5.46 13.19 -4.10
CA SER A 167 -5.99 12.35 -3.02
C SER A 167 -7.52 12.27 -3.09
N THR A 168 -8.03 11.04 -2.98
CA THR A 168 -9.46 10.72 -3.12
C THR A 168 -10.05 10.25 -1.81
N ASP A 169 -9.27 9.52 -1.02
CA ASP A 169 -9.72 8.84 0.18
C ASP A 169 -8.89 9.25 1.39
N LEU A 170 -9.52 9.23 2.56
CA LEU A 170 -8.89 9.45 3.85
C LEU A 170 -9.40 8.44 4.88
N GLY A 171 -8.47 7.70 5.46
CA GLY A 171 -8.66 7.02 6.75
C GLY A 171 -8.09 7.86 7.88
N VAL A 172 -8.87 8.07 8.95
CA VAL A 172 -8.37 8.70 10.18
C VAL A 172 -8.46 7.68 11.29
N GLY A 173 -7.35 7.48 12.00
CA GLY A 173 -7.30 6.55 13.11
C GLY A 173 -6.49 7.10 14.28
N CYS A 174 -7.07 7.05 15.47
CA CYS A 174 -6.47 7.56 16.68
C CYS A 174 -6.31 6.47 17.75
N ALA A 175 -5.39 6.71 18.67
CA ALA A 175 -5.21 5.97 19.91
C ALA A 175 -4.85 6.95 21.02
N GLN A 176 -4.94 6.52 22.27
CA GLN A 176 -4.61 7.36 23.41
C GLN A 176 -3.87 6.59 24.49
N THR A 177 -3.14 7.31 25.32
CA THR A 177 -2.50 6.80 26.53
C THR A 177 -2.66 7.81 27.67
N VAL A 178 -2.61 7.32 28.91
CA VAL A 178 -2.56 8.15 30.12
C VAL A 178 -1.28 7.81 30.87
N GLU A 179 -0.29 8.68 30.81
CA GLU A 179 0.98 8.51 31.53
C GLU A 179 1.21 9.70 32.44
N GLY A 180 1.57 9.45 33.72
CA GLY A 180 1.81 10.52 34.70
C GLY A 180 0.59 11.42 34.97
N GLY A 181 -0.64 10.93 34.72
CA GLY A 181 -1.87 11.72 34.82
C GLY A 181 -2.17 12.59 33.59
N MET A 182 -1.34 12.54 32.55
CA MET A 182 -1.54 13.27 31.30
C MET A 182 -2.10 12.35 30.22
N GLN A 183 -3.31 12.66 29.74
CA GLN A 183 -3.90 11.99 28.59
C GLN A 183 -3.30 12.56 27.29
N THR A 184 -2.80 11.68 26.44
CA THR A 184 -2.19 12.02 25.14
C THR A 184 -2.80 11.19 24.04
N PHE A 185 -3.19 11.86 22.96
CA PHE A 185 -3.75 11.26 21.75
C PHE A 185 -2.69 11.18 20.66
N TYR A 186 -2.68 10.07 19.94
CA TYR A 186 -1.88 9.80 18.75
C TYR A 186 -2.85 9.64 17.60
N CYS A 187 -2.76 10.48 16.58
CA CYS A 187 -3.68 10.42 15.43
C CYS A 187 -2.90 10.34 14.12
N THR A 188 -3.39 9.49 13.24
CA THR A 188 -2.85 9.22 11.91
C THR A 188 -3.90 9.58 10.86
N GLN A 189 -3.52 10.40 9.88
CA GLN A 189 -4.26 10.57 8.62
C GLN A 189 -3.59 9.73 7.54
N LEU A 190 -4.31 8.79 6.97
CA LEU A 190 -3.84 7.93 5.89
C LEU A 190 -4.61 8.28 4.62
N PHE A 191 -3.95 9.03 3.73
CA PHE A 191 -4.51 9.46 2.46
C PHE A 191 -4.19 8.43 1.38
N MET A 192 -5.12 8.26 0.44
CA MET A 192 -4.86 7.48 -0.77
C MET A 192 -5.33 8.24 -2.01
N ASN A 193 -4.48 8.30 -3.03
CA ASN A 193 -4.91 8.53 -4.41
C ASN A 193 -5.24 7.14 -4.98
N VAL A 194 -6.52 6.79 -4.99
CA VAL A 194 -7.00 5.51 -5.52
C VAL A 194 -7.03 5.59 -7.04
N TYR A 195 -6.35 4.66 -7.70
CA TYR A 195 -6.36 4.52 -9.17
C TYR A 195 -7.36 3.47 -9.63
N ALA A 196 -7.44 2.36 -8.90
CA ALA A 196 -8.35 1.28 -9.22
C ALA A 196 -8.79 0.53 -7.96
N SER A 197 -9.99 -0.05 -8.02
CA SER A 197 -10.53 -0.92 -6.98
C SER A 197 -10.97 -2.25 -7.55
N LEU A 198 -10.81 -3.30 -6.76
CA LEU A 198 -11.28 -4.65 -7.06
C LEU A 198 -12.74 -4.78 -6.63
N ALA A 199 -13.53 -5.49 -7.43
CA ALA A 199 -14.90 -5.87 -7.08
C ALA A 199 -14.96 -6.79 -5.84
N GLN A 200 -13.90 -7.57 -5.61
CA GLN A 200 -13.77 -8.48 -4.47
C GLN A 200 -12.35 -8.38 -3.88
N PRO A 201 -12.19 -8.53 -2.55
CA PRO A 201 -10.87 -8.49 -1.93
C PRO A 201 -9.98 -9.63 -2.44
N LEU A 202 -8.70 -9.34 -2.70
CA LEU A 202 -7.73 -10.39 -2.99
C LEU A 202 -7.55 -11.31 -1.78
N PRO A 203 -7.46 -12.64 -1.99
CA PRO A 203 -7.18 -13.58 -0.92
C PRO A 203 -5.86 -13.21 -0.23
N ALA A 204 -5.83 -13.26 1.10
CA ALA A 204 -4.62 -13.00 1.88
C ALA A 204 -3.54 -14.05 1.61
N THR A 205 -3.95 -15.28 1.33
CA THR A 205 -3.07 -16.41 1.07
C THR A 205 -3.61 -17.24 -0.09
N VAL A 206 -2.72 -17.72 -0.94
CA VAL A 206 -2.99 -18.65 -2.03
C VAL A 206 -1.96 -19.78 -2.03
N ASN A 207 -2.27 -20.88 -2.70
CA ASN A 207 -1.26 -21.89 -3.05
C ASN A 207 -0.52 -21.47 -4.32
N ALA A 208 0.74 -21.89 -4.47
CA ALA A 208 1.47 -21.71 -5.72
C ALA A 208 0.70 -22.33 -6.91
N GLY A 209 0.59 -21.60 -8.01
CA GLY A 209 -0.17 -22.01 -9.20
C GLY A 209 -1.69 -21.74 -9.12
N GLN A 210 -2.19 -21.21 -7.99
CA GLN A 210 -3.59 -20.82 -7.88
C GLN A 210 -3.89 -19.63 -8.80
N THR A 211 -5.03 -19.69 -9.49
CA THR A 211 -5.52 -18.59 -10.32
C THR A 211 -6.37 -17.64 -9.48
N VAL A 212 -6.11 -16.34 -9.60
CA VAL A 212 -6.98 -15.27 -9.11
C VAL A 212 -7.63 -14.57 -10.29
N GLU A 213 -8.96 -14.45 -10.25
CA GLU A 213 -9.71 -13.63 -11.20
C GLU A 213 -9.93 -12.25 -10.58
N VAL A 214 -9.69 -11.21 -11.38
CA VAL A 214 -9.83 -9.83 -10.94
C VAL A 214 -10.76 -9.06 -11.85
N TRP A 215 -11.54 -8.17 -11.23
CA TRP A 215 -12.37 -7.16 -11.87
C TRP A 215 -11.96 -5.82 -11.28
N LEU A 216 -11.21 -5.04 -12.05
CA LEU A 216 -10.62 -3.77 -11.64
C LEU A 216 -11.40 -2.61 -12.24
N SER A 217 -12.10 -1.86 -11.39
CA SER A 217 -12.76 -0.62 -11.78
C SER A 217 -11.80 0.55 -11.61
N PRO A 218 -11.63 1.42 -12.61
CA PRO A 218 -10.86 2.64 -12.45
C PRO A 218 -11.61 3.60 -11.51
N HIS A 219 -10.87 4.40 -10.74
CA HIS A 219 -11.46 5.40 -9.85
C HIS A 219 -11.34 6.80 -10.47
N ASN A 220 -12.36 7.64 -10.31
CA ASN A 220 -12.47 8.94 -10.98
C ASN A 220 -12.20 8.85 -12.50
N HIS A 221 -11.50 9.84 -13.08
CA HIS A 221 -11.12 9.90 -14.49
C HIS A 221 -9.82 9.15 -14.81
N GLN A 222 -9.39 8.23 -13.94
CA GLN A 222 -8.18 7.45 -14.17
C GLN A 222 -8.39 6.48 -15.36
N PRO A 223 -7.35 6.24 -16.17
CA PRO A 223 -7.41 5.23 -17.21
C PRO A 223 -7.64 3.82 -16.66
N LEU A 224 -8.23 2.97 -17.48
CA LEU A 224 -8.34 1.54 -17.16
C LEU A 224 -6.94 0.93 -16.99
N PRO A 225 -6.72 0.15 -15.91
CA PRO A 225 -5.52 -0.66 -15.77
C PRO A 225 -5.36 -1.62 -16.95
N THR A 226 -4.15 -1.73 -17.48
CA THR A 226 -3.87 -2.59 -18.65
C THR A 226 -3.18 -3.90 -18.30
N ARG A 227 -2.58 -3.98 -17.11
CA ARG A 227 -1.84 -5.17 -16.67
C ARG A 227 -1.90 -5.29 -15.16
N LEU A 228 -2.03 -6.50 -14.67
CA LEU A 228 -1.84 -6.86 -13.27
C LEU A 228 -0.52 -7.63 -13.14
N LEU A 229 0.29 -7.27 -12.14
CA LEU A 229 1.59 -7.84 -11.88
C LEU A 229 1.64 -8.39 -10.46
N GLN A 230 2.31 -9.52 -10.30
CA GLN A 230 2.81 -10.03 -9.04
C GLN A 230 4.32 -9.78 -9.01
N VAL A 231 4.80 -9.08 -7.98
CA VAL A 231 6.23 -8.79 -7.81
C VAL A 231 6.77 -9.29 -6.48
N ASP A 232 8.02 -9.75 -6.47
CA ASP A 232 8.72 -10.16 -5.24
C ASP A 232 9.20 -8.96 -4.41
N ALA A 233 9.82 -9.23 -3.27
CA ALA A 233 10.34 -8.19 -2.37
C ALA A 233 11.45 -7.32 -2.98
N ARG A 234 12.11 -7.77 -4.07
CA ARG A 234 13.10 -7.00 -4.83
C ARG A 234 12.46 -6.17 -5.94
N GLY A 235 11.15 -6.33 -6.14
CA GLY A 235 10.38 -5.70 -7.21
C GLY A 235 10.53 -6.41 -8.56
N TRP A 236 10.99 -7.66 -8.58
CA TRP A 236 11.05 -8.45 -9.80
C TRP A 236 9.69 -9.04 -10.10
N GLU A 237 9.29 -8.95 -11.37
CA GLU A 237 8.05 -9.55 -11.83
C GLU A 237 8.12 -11.07 -11.80
N MET A 238 7.17 -11.67 -11.11
CA MET A 238 7.03 -13.13 -10.98
C MET A 238 5.97 -13.68 -11.92
N ALA A 239 4.87 -12.94 -12.07
CA ALA A 239 3.78 -13.26 -12.96
C ALA A 239 3.05 -11.98 -13.35
N SER A 240 2.43 -11.98 -14.53
CA SER A 240 1.53 -10.90 -14.93
C SER A 240 0.47 -11.37 -15.91
N VAL A 241 -0.58 -10.57 -16.06
CA VAL A 241 -1.64 -10.79 -17.03
C VAL A 241 -2.05 -9.46 -17.66
N VAL A 242 -2.26 -9.46 -18.97
CA VAL A 242 -2.88 -8.34 -19.69
C VAL A 242 -4.37 -8.33 -19.40
N LEU A 243 -4.88 -7.19 -18.93
CA LEU A 243 -6.28 -7.03 -18.57
C LEU A 243 -7.09 -6.65 -19.81
N GLN A 244 -8.29 -7.22 -19.93
CA GLN A 244 -9.22 -6.95 -21.02
C GLN A 244 -10.32 -6.00 -20.53
N PRO A 245 -10.64 -4.92 -21.28
CA PRO A 245 -11.77 -4.07 -20.95
C PRO A 245 -13.10 -4.83 -21.05
N GLN A 246 -13.92 -4.77 -20.00
CA GLN A 246 -15.24 -5.36 -19.97
C GLN A 246 -16.17 -4.51 -19.08
N ASN A 247 -17.24 -3.97 -19.66
CA ASN A 247 -18.26 -3.18 -18.95
C ASN A 247 -17.70 -2.04 -18.07
N GLY A 248 -16.67 -1.34 -18.55
CA GLY A 248 -16.03 -0.24 -17.81
C GLY A 248 -15.06 -0.69 -16.71
N ALA A 249 -14.78 -1.98 -16.59
CA ALA A 249 -13.73 -2.55 -15.75
C ALA A 249 -12.64 -3.20 -16.60
N ALA A 250 -11.49 -3.50 -15.98
CA ALA A 250 -10.40 -4.26 -16.54
C ALA A 250 -10.38 -5.66 -15.89
N VAL A 251 -10.53 -6.71 -16.69
CA VAL A 251 -10.73 -8.08 -16.22
C VAL A 251 -9.56 -8.96 -16.62
N GLY A 252 -9.15 -9.85 -15.74
CA GLY A 252 -8.07 -10.80 -16.03
C GLY A 252 -7.98 -11.95 -15.04
N ARG A 253 -7.26 -12.99 -15.45
CA ARG A 253 -7.00 -14.18 -14.64
C ARG A 253 -5.49 -14.35 -14.51
N LEU A 254 -4.97 -14.19 -13.31
CA LEU A 254 -3.53 -14.30 -13.03
C LEU A 254 -3.25 -15.60 -12.27
N ILE A 255 -2.31 -16.38 -12.78
CA ILE A 255 -1.76 -17.54 -12.06
C ILE A 255 -0.64 -17.00 -11.16
N LEU A 256 -0.82 -17.09 -9.84
CA LEU A 256 0.18 -16.63 -8.89
C LEU A 256 1.31 -17.66 -8.78
N GLN A 257 2.56 -17.20 -8.89
CA GLN A 257 3.75 -18.04 -8.98
C GLN A 257 4.79 -17.71 -7.91
N GLY A 258 5.82 -18.54 -7.82
CA GLY A 258 6.99 -18.33 -6.96
C GLY A 258 6.98 -19.18 -5.68
N PRO A 259 8.13 -19.24 -4.99
CA PRO A 259 8.26 -19.96 -3.72
C PRO A 259 7.39 -19.35 -2.61
N PRO A 260 7.19 -20.07 -1.48
CA PRO A 260 6.46 -19.54 -0.34
C PRO A 260 7.05 -18.23 0.17
N ALA A 261 6.31 -17.13 -0.06
CA ALA A 261 6.71 -15.77 0.28
C ALA A 261 5.53 -14.82 0.16
N GLN A 262 5.74 -13.57 0.56
CA GLN A 262 4.80 -12.49 0.32
C GLN A 262 5.18 -11.73 -0.96
N TYR A 263 4.19 -11.47 -1.82
CA TYR A 263 4.35 -10.78 -3.09
C TYR A 263 3.44 -9.56 -3.13
N ARG A 264 3.91 -8.46 -3.72
CA ARG A 264 3.08 -7.26 -3.91
C ARG A 264 2.34 -7.37 -5.23
N MET A 265 1.04 -7.07 -5.21
CA MET A 265 0.28 -6.87 -6.43
C MET A 265 0.43 -5.43 -6.91
N GLN A 266 0.57 -5.24 -8.21
CA GLN A 266 0.68 -3.93 -8.84
C GLN A 266 -0.16 -3.89 -10.12
N VAL A 267 -0.58 -2.70 -10.53
CA VAL A 267 -1.22 -2.51 -11.83
C VAL A 267 -0.47 -1.49 -12.67
N GLU A 268 -0.44 -1.72 -13.98
CA GLU A 268 -0.04 -0.71 -14.96
C GLU A 268 -1.24 0.13 -15.33
N VAL A 269 -1.14 1.45 -15.13
CA VAL A 269 -2.12 2.43 -15.59
C VAL A 269 -1.49 3.30 -16.67
N PRO A 270 -2.08 3.41 -17.87
CA PRO A 270 -1.58 4.27 -18.94
C PRO A 270 -1.39 5.73 -18.49
N ASP A 271 -0.32 6.38 -18.96
CA ASP A 271 -0.16 7.82 -18.81
C ASP A 271 -0.99 8.54 -19.89
N THR A 272 -1.97 9.34 -19.47
CA THR A 272 -2.84 10.10 -20.39
C THR A 272 -2.08 11.15 -21.19
N ALA A 273 -0.93 11.63 -20.68
CA ALA A 273 -0.09 12.59 -21.40
C ALA A 273 0.83 11.91 -22.43
N ASN A 274 1.06 10.60 -22.33
CA ASN A 274 1.94 9.88 -23.24
C ASN A 274 1.58 8.38 -23.33
N ALA A 275 1.00 7.99 -24.47
CA ALA A 275 0.57 6.62 -24.73
C ALA A 275 1.68 5.54 -24.69
N GLN A 276 2.96 5.94 -24.69
CA GLN A 276 4.11 5.03 -24.56
C GLN A 276 4.59 4.87 -23.11
N ARG A 277 3.95 5.55 -22.15
CA ARG A 277 4.28 5.52 -20.73
C ARG A 277 3.14 4.92 -19.92
N PHE A 278 3.53 4.34 -18.79
CA PHE A 278 2.61 3.84 -17.79
C PHE A 278 3.13 4.13 -16.39
N TRP A 279 2.19 4.20 -15.48
CA TRP A 279 2.41 4.28 -14.04
C TRP A 279 2.27 2.88 -13.45
N ILE A 280 3.22 2.51 -12.60
CA ILE A 280 3.10 1.31 -11.76
C ILE A 280 2.45 1.73 -10.45
N ILE A 281 1.24 1.26 -10.23
CA ILE A 281 0.45 1.57 -9.04
C ILE A 281 0.50 0.38 -8.08
N PRO A 282 1.00 0.56 -6.85
CA PRO A 282 1.05 -0.51 -5.87
C PRO A 282 -0.34 -0.82 -5.34
N GLY A 283 -0.54 -2.08 -4.98
CA GLY A 283 -1.75 -2.58 -4.35
C GLY A 283 -1.46 -3.57 -3.22
N PRO A 284 -2.41 -4.50 -2.96
CA PRO A 284 -2.35 -5.41 -1.84
C PRO A 284 -1.20 -6.42 -1.94
N PHE A 285 -0.73 -6.96 -0.82
CA PHE A 285 0.19 -8.09 -0.76
C PHE A 285 -0.56 -9.43 -0.78
N VAL A 286 -0.06 -10.45 -1.45
CA VAL A 286 -0.60 -11.82 -1.38
C VAL A 286 0.51 -12.76 -0.91
N THR A 287 0.20 -13.64 0.04
CA THR A 287 1.12 -14.69 0.48
C THR A 287 0.91 -15.95 -0.35
N VAL A 288 1.96 -16.47 -0.97
CA VAL A 288 1.96 -17.79 -1.61
C VAL A 288 2.46 -18.81 -0.58
N ARG A 289 1.79 -19.96 -0.47
CA ARG A 289 2.19 -21.12 0.33
C ARG A 289 2.48 -22.33 -0.56
#